data_AF-A0A0D2WY35-F1
#
_entry.id   AF-A0A0D2WY35-F1
#
_cell.length_a   1.000
_cell.length_b   1.000
_cell.length_c   1.000
_cell.angle_alpha   90.00
_cell.angle_beta   90.00
_cell.angle_gamma   90.00
#
_symmetry.space_group_name_H-M   'P 1'
#
loop_
_entity.id
_entity.type
_entity.pdbx_description
1 polymer ?
#
loop_
_entity_poly.entity_id
_entity_poly.type
_entity_poly.pdbx_seq_one_letter_code
_entity_poly.pdbx_strand_id
1 'polypeptide(L)'
;MNKAFVAILLLGFAAFAAAAPAPKAGGSAECVLCEFVMTKVEAKLQANATAAQIEQLLDGICADIPSTLRSECNSFINTYTPTLIALLVQKLPPAQICSTLGLCSSVAKVEASVACTICEFAIRELDQKIVANGTVSEIEAEVEKVCTKLPSTIRNECDSLITLYTPEIVNAIASDIDPAVVCSLIHLCTAEKVIAVAQD
;
A
#
# COMPACT_ATOMS: atom_id res chain seq x y z
N MET A 1 12.82 54.56 6.22
CA MET A 1 11.95 53.42 5.83
C MET A 1 11.53 52.72 7.11
N ASN A 2 10.23 52.76 7.40
CA ASN A 2 9.67 52.62 8.75
C ASN A 2 9.71 51.17 9.24
N LYS A 3 10.18 50.95 10.48
CA LYS A 3 10.31 49.63 11.13
C LYS A 3 8.98 48.87 11.31
N ALA A 4 7.86 49.49 10.96
CA ALA A 4 6.53 48.89 10.97
C ALA A 4 6.23 47.94 9.78
N PHE A 5 6.99 47.99 8.69
CA PHE A 5 6.72 47.12 7.51
C PHE A 5 7.30 45.71 7.62
N VAL A 6 8.38 45.53 8.39
CA VAL A 6 9.04 44.21 8.55
C VAL A 6 8.28 43.30 9.54
N ALA A 7 7.52 43.88 10.47
CA ALA A 7 6.75 43.13 11.46
C ALA A 7 5.46 42.50 10.91
N ILE A 8 4.96 42.95 9.75
CA ILE A 8 3.73 42.43 9.14
C ILE A 8 3.99 41.14 8.32
N LEU A 9 5.22 40.94 7.85
CA LEU A 9 5.62 39.72 7.12
C LEU A 9 5.83 38.49 8.05
N LEU A 10 5.81 38.67 9.37
CA LEU A 10 5.99 37.58 10.34
C LEU A 10 4.71 37.27 11.15
N LEU A 11 3.61 37.98 10.90
CA LEU A 11 2.31 37.78 11.58
C LEU A 11 1.18 37.48 10.60
N GLY A 12 1.46 36.70 9.54
CA GLY A 12 0.51 36.47 8.43
C GLY A 12 0.60 35.13 7.68
N PHE A 13 1.20 34.09 8.25
CA PHE A 13 1.13 32.71 7.71
C PHE A 13 0.91 31.63 8.79
N ALA A 14 0.31 32.00 9.92
CA ALA A 14 -0.09 31.05 10.97
C ALA A 14 -1.61 30.85 11.03
N ALA A 15 -2.30 30.96 9.89
CA ALA A 15 -3.74 30.75 9.81
C ALA A 15 -4.16 30.13 8.46
N PHE A 16 -3.56 28.99 8.11
CA PHE A 16 -4.27 27.92 7.37
C PHE A 16 -3.59 26.58 7.72
N ALA A 17 -3.50 26.29 9.02
CA ALA A 17 -3.48 24.90 9.44
C ALA A 17 -4.90 24.37 9.19
N ALA A 18 -5.17 23.97 7.95
CA ALA A 18 -6.31 23.11 7.66
C ALA A 18 -6.09 21.85 8.52
N ALA A 19 -6.98 21.64 9.49
CA ALA A 19 -7.02 20.41 10.25
C ALA A 19 -7.17 19.25 9.25
N ALA A 20 -6.08 18.52 9.01
CA ALA A 20 -6.16 17.24 8.34
C ALA A 20 -7.07 16.34 9.20
N PRO A 21 -8.14 15.75 8.64
CA PRO A 21 -8.94 14.80 9.39
C PRO A 21 -8.06 13.62 9.79
N ALA A 22 -8.04 13.32 11.09
CA ALA A 22 -7.38 12.14 11.63
C ALA A 22 -7.92 10.86 10.97
N PRO A 23 -7.08 9.84 10.71
CA PRO A 23 -7.52 8.60 10.08
C PRO A 23 -8.49 7.87 11.02
N LYS A 24 -9.77 7.86 10.66
CA LYS A 24 -10.78 7.05 11.34
C LYS A 24 -10.69 5.63 10.81
N ALA A 25 -10.23 4.72 11.66
CA ALA A 25 -10.28 3.28 11.41
C ALA A 25 -11.75 2.80 11.42
N GLY A 26 -12.18 2.18 10.32
CA GLY A 26 -13.54 1.71 10.07
C GLY A 26 -14.23 2.54 8.99
N GLY A 27 -14.48 1.92 7.82
CA GLY A 27 -14.88 2.59 6.56
C GLY A 27 -15.84 3.77 6.77
N SER A 28 -15.32 4.97 6.57
CA SER A 28 -16.07 6.22 6.75
C SER A 28 -17.25 6.28 5.78
N ALA A 29 -18.30 7.05 6.10
CA ALA A 29 -19.38 7.33 5.15
C ALA A 29 -18.84 7.93 3.83
N GLU A 30 -17.73 8.67 3.91
CA GLU A 30 -16.99 9.23 2.77
C GLU A 30 -16.31 8.13 1.94
N CYS A 31 -15.78 7.08 2.56
CA CYS A 31 -15.24 5.91 1.86
C CYS A 31 -16.33 5.21 1.04
N VAL A 32 -17.48 4.91 1.66
CA VAL A 32 -18.60 4.23 0.99
C VAL A 32 -19.13 5.05 -0.18
N LEU A 33 -19.26 6.37 -0.01
CA LEU A 33 -19.66 7.27 -1.09
C LEU A 33 -18.61 7.33 -2.20
N CYS A 34 -17.33 7.40 -1.85
CA CYS A 34 -16.26 7.40 -2.82
C CYS A 34 -16.25 6.12 -3.66
N GLU A 35 -16.32 4.93 -3.04
CA GLU A 35 -16.33 3.65 -3.77
C GLU A 35 -17.52 3.54 -4.72
N PHE A 36 -18.69 3.98 -4.27
CA PHE A 36 -19.88 4.02 -5.11
C PHE A 36 -19.69 4.92 -6.34
N VAL A 37 -19.20 6.16 -6.12
CA VAL A 37 -18.95 7.11 -7.19
C VAL A 37 -17.91 6.56 -8.17
N MET A 38 -16.81 5.99 -7.67
CA MET A 38 -15.76 5.40 -8.52
C MET A 38 -16.23 4.21 -9.33
N THR A 39 -17.08 3.35 -8.76
CA THR A 39 -17.73 2.25 -9.49
C THR A 39 -18.58 2.77 -10.67
N LYS A 40 -19.33 3.85 -10.45
CA LYS A 40 -20.15 4.48 -11.50
C LYS A 40 -19.31 5.16 -12.55
N VAL A 41 -18.22 5.81 -12.14
CA VAL A 41 -17.24 6.40 -13.05
C VAL A 41 -16.63 5.31 -13.92
N GLU A 42 -16.13 4.22 -13.35
CA GLU A 42 -15.51 3.12 -14.12
C GLU A 42 -16.44 2.54 -15.18
N ALA A 43 -17.73 2.37 -14.87
CA ALA A 43 -18.71 1.85 -15.83
C ALA A 43 -19.03 2.81 -16.99
N LYS A 44 -18.77 4.11 -16.85
CA LYS A 44 -19.20 5.16 -17.80
C LYS A 44 -18.05 5.98 -18.39
N LEU A 45 -16.86 5.92 -17.79
CA LEU A 45 -15.69 6.68 -18.19
C LEU A 45 -15.09 6.09 -19.46
N GLN A 46 -14.91 6.94 -20.46
CA GLN A 46 -14.24 6.56 -21.71
C GLN A 46 -12.73 6.75 -21.56
N ALA A 47 -11.95 5.91 -22.24
CA ALA A 47 -10.48 5.93 -22.19
C ALA A 47 -9.86 7.31 -22.51
N ASN A 48 -10.54 8.14 -23.32
CA ASN A 48 -10.07 9.47 -23.72
C ASN A 48 -10.99 10.61 -23.21
N ALA A 49 -11.67 10.41 -22.08
CA ALA A 49 -12.54 11.45 -21.51
C ALA A 49 -11.75 12.73 -21.18
N THR A 50 -12.32 13.89 -21.53
CA THR A 50 -11.81 15.22 -21.17
C THR A 50 -12.25 15.61 -19.76
N ALA A 51 -11.61 16.64 -19.18
CA ALA A 51 -12.00 17.19 -17.88
C ALA A 51 -13.49 17.54 -17.82
N ALA A 52 -14.03 18.19 -18.87
CA ALA A 52 -15.44 18.56 -18.95
C ALA A 52 -16.38 17.34 -19.02
N GLN A 53 -15.96 16.26 -19.71
CA GLN A 53 -16.74 15.02 -19.75
C GLN A 53 -16.76 14.30 -18.40
N ILE A 54 -15.65 14.34 -17.66
CA ILE A 54 -15.54 13.78 -16.31
C ILE A 54 -16.40 14.59 -15.33
N GLU A 55 -16.35 15.92 -15.41
CA GLU A 55 -17.18 16.81 -14.59
C GLU A 55 -18.67 16.53 -14.81
N GLN A 56 -19.11 16.48 -16.06
CA GLN A 56 -20.50 16.17 -16.41
C GLN A 56 -20.94 14.78 -15.90
N LEU A 57 -20.02 13.80 -15.92
CA LEU A 57 -20.29 12.47 -15.38
C LEU A 57 -20.50 12.52 -13.86
N LEU A 58 -19.63 13.23 -13.14
CA LEU A 58 -19.69 13.36 -11.68
C LEU A 58 -20.98 14.06 -11.21
N ASP A 59 -21.41 15.11 -11.91
CA ASP A 59 -22.64 15.85 -11.62
C ASP A 59 -23.90 14.98 -11.68
N GLY A 60 -23.88 13.93 -12.52
CA GLY A 60 -25.02 13.03 -12.71
C GLY A 60 -25.13 11.90 -11.68
N ILE A 61 -24.05 11.55 -10.97
CA ILE A 61 -23.98 10.30 -10.18
C ILE A 61 -24.94 10.29 -8.99
N CYS A 62 -25.18 11.43 -8.36
CA CYS A 62 -26.07 11.51 -7.19
C CYS A 62 -27.57 11.38 -7.54
N ALA A 63 -27.93 11.36 -8.83
CA ALA A 63 -29.28 10.99 -9.24
C ALA A 63 -29.54 9.47 -9.09
N ASP A 64 -28.48 8.65 -9.19
CA ASP A 64 -28.55 7.19 -9.23
C ASP A 64 -28.53 6.52 -7.83
N ILE A 65 -28.35 7.31 -6.75
CA ILE A 65 -28.32 6.83 -5.36
C ILE A 65 -29.68 7.01 -4.67
N PRO A 66 -30.05 6.18 -3.65
CA PRO A 66 -31.26 6.40 -2.87
C PRO A 66 -31.40 7.83 -2.36
N SER A 67 -32.63 8.34 -2.33
CA SER A 67 -32.92 9.72 -1.92
C SER A 67 -32.43 10.05 -0.51
N THR A 68 -32.32 9.04 0.36
CA THR A 68 -31.80 9.16 1.73
C THR A 68 -30.31 9.48 1.83
N LEU A 69 -29.53 9.30 0.75
CA LEU A 69 -28.08 9.56 0.71
C LEU A 69 -27.72 10.67 -0.28
N ARG A 70 -28.71 11.28 -0.93
CA ARG A 70 -28.49 12.24 -2.02
C ARG A 70 -27.81 13.52 -1.52
N SER A 71 -28.13 13.98 -0.31
CA SER A 71 -27.52 15.19 0.24
C SER A 71 -26.03 14.96 0.53
N GLU A 72 -25.69 13.82 1.11
CA GLU A 72 -24.33 13.40 1.42
C GLU A 72 -23.53 13.16 0.14
N CYS A 73 -24.14 12.54 -0.86
CA CYS A 73 -23.54 12.38 -2.19
C CYS A 73 -23.25 13.74 -2.84
N ASN A 74 -24.21 14.67 -2.85
CA ASN A 74 -24.01 16.00 -3.41
C ASN A 74 -22.88 16.75 -2.68
N SER A 75 -22.85 16.65 -1.34
CA SER A 75 -21.77 17.22 -0.54
C SER A 75 -20.41 16.62 -0.91
N PHE A 76 -20.36 15.30 -1.11
CA PHE A 76 -19.16 14.59 -1.53
C PHE A 76 -18.69 15.05 -2.92
N ILE A 77 -19.57 15.06 -3.92
CA ILE A 77 -19.25 15.50 -5.29
C ILE A 77 -18.75 16.95 -5.26
N ASN A 78 -19.48 17.86 -4.60
CA ASN A 78 -19.07 19.26 -4.50
C ASN A 78 -17.69 19.45 -3.84
N THR A 79 -17.33 18.57 -2.89
CA THR A 79 -16.06 18.65 -2.17
C THR A 79 -14.90 18.09 -3.00
N TYR A 80 -15.10 16.95 -3.67
CA TYR A 80 -14.01 16.19 -4.28
C TYR A 80 -13.91 16.32 -5.81
N THR A 81 -14.92 16.86 -6.51
CA THR A 81 -14.93 16.98 -7.98
C THR A 81 -13.63 17.55 -8.57
N PRO A 82 -13.06 18.66 -8.08
CA PRO A 82 -11.81 19.20 -8.63
C PRO A 82 -10.66 18.18 -8.56
N THR A 83 -10.53 17.47 -7.44
CA THR A 83 -9.49 16.46 -7.23
C THR A 83 -9.77 15.19 -8.03
N LEU A 84 -11.03 14.75 -8.11
CA LEU A 84 -11.42 13.60 -8.91
C LEU A 84 -11.14 13.81 -10.40
N ILE A 85 -11.45 15.00 -10.94
CA ILE A 85 -11.09 15.35 -12.32
C ILE A 85 -9.58 15.27 -12.52
N ALA A 86 -8.80 15.87 -11.62
CA ALA A 86 -7.34 15.87 -11.73
C ALA A 86 -6.74 14.45 -11.74
N LEU A 87 -7.25 13.55 -10.90
CA LEU A 87 -6.79 12.15 -10.82
C LEU A 87 -7.24 11.33 -12.05
N LEU A 88 -8.47 11.51 -12.50
CA LEU A 88 -9.04 10.77 -13.63
C LEU A 88 -8.45 11.22 -14.98
N VAL A 89 -8.14 12.51 -15.14
CA VAL A 89 -7.40 13.02 -16.31
C VAL A 89 -5.98 12.44 -16.35
N GLN A 90 -5.34 12.27 -15.19
CA GLN A 90 -4.06 11.60 -15.05
C GLN A 90 -4.12 10.07 -15.18
N LYS A 91 -5.29 9.52 -15.52
CA LYS A 91 -5.49 8.09 -15.76
C LYS A 91 -5.26 7.22 -14.52
N LEU A 92 -5.47 7.75 -13.31
CA LEU A 92 -5.48 6.92 -12.12
C LEU A 92 -6.73 6.00 -12.15
N PRO A 93 -6.60 4.69 -11.91
CA PRO A 93 -7.74 3.78 -11.90
C PRO A 93 -8.76 4.17 -10.82
N PRO A 94 -10.07 4.21 -11.12
CA PRO A 94 -11.11 4.58 -10.15
C PRO A 94 -11.05 3.76 -8.85
N ALA A 95 -10.70 2.47 -8.95
CA ALA A 95 -10.53 1.58 -7.79
C ALA A 95 -9.47 2.04 -6.77
N GLN A 96 -8.51 2.88 -7.17
CA GLN A 96 -7.44 3.35 -6.29
C GLN A 96 -7.73 4.73 -5.67
N ILE A 97 -8.60 5.52 -6.30
CA ILE A 97 -8.80 6.94 -5.98
C ILE A 97 -9.24 7.15 -4.53
N CYS A 98 -10.12 6.31 -3.98
CA CYS A 98 -10.65 6.48 -2.62
C CYS A 98 -9.61 6.28 -1.52
N SER A 99 -8.64 5.39 -1.76
CA SER A 99 -7.48 5.20 -0.90
C SER A 99 -6.46 6.33 -1.08
N THR A 100 -6.25 6.79 -2.33
CA THR A 100 -5.38 7.95 -2.61
C THR A 100 -5.87 9.23 -1.94
N LEU A 101 -7.18 9.43 -1.85
CA LEU A 101 -7.79 10.55 -1.11
C LEU A 101 -7.77 10.36 0.41
N GLY A 102 -7.30 9.22 0.91
CA GLY A 102 -7.28 8.89 2.34
C GLY A 102 -8.66 8.68 2.97
N LEU A 103 -9.71 8.55 2.15
CA LEU A 103 -11.10 8.41 2.61
C LEU A 103 -11.38 6.99 3.06
N CYS A 104 -10.89 6.04 2.27
CA CYS A 104 -10.82 4.65 2.66
C CYS A 104 -9.45 4.41 3.28
N SER A 105 -9.43 3.77 4.46
CA SER A 105 -8.25 3.00 4.83
C SER A 105 -7.97 2.06 3.67
N SER A 106 -6.71 1.90 3.27
CA SER A 106 -6.31 0.90 2.30
C SER A 106 -6.59 -0.49 2.88
N VAL A 107 -7.85 -0.89 2.91
CA VAL A 107 -8.21 -2.25 2.64
C VAL A 107 -7.96 -2.35 1.15
N ALA A 108 -6.68 -2.50 0.80
CA ALA A 108 -6.35 -3.16 -0.42
C ALA A 108 -7.02 -4.53 -0.29
N LYS A 109 -8.27 -4.62 -0.74
CA LYS A 109 -8.87 -5.88 -1.09
C LYS A 109 -8.22 -6.27 -2.41
N VAL A 110 -6.91 -6.51 -2.33
CA VAL A 110 -6.34 -7.65 -3.03
C VAL A 110 -7.24 -8.79 -2.58
N GLU A 111 -7.77 -9.57 -3.49
CA GLU A 111 -8.14 -10.93 -3.12
C GLU A 111 -6.85 -11.67 -2.71
N ALA A 112 -6.31 -11.32 -1.54
CA ALA A 112 -5.38 -12.15 -0.84
C ALA A 112 -6.21 -13.38 -0.49
N SER A 113 -5.97 -14.46 -1.23
CA SER A 113 -6.54 -15.76 -0.87
C SER A 113 -6.28 -16.02 0.61
N VAL A 114 -7.10 -16.84 1.27
CA VAL A 114 -6.80 -17.28 2.64
C VAL A 114 -5.37 -17.84 2.75
N ALA A 115 -4.85 -18.44 1.68
CA ALA A 115 -3.47 -18.90 1.59
C ALA A 115 -2.44 -17.76 1.53
N CYS A 116 -2.75 -16.63 0.88
CA CYS A 116 -1.91 -15.43 0.88
C CYS A 116 -1.77 -14.86 2.30
N THR A 117 -2.88 -14.69 3.02
CA THR A 117 -2.86 -14.16 4.40
C THR A 117 -2.11 -15.09 5.36
N ILE A 118 -2.31 -16.40 5.23
CA ILE A 118 -1.58 -17.39 6.03
C ILE A 118 -0.09 -17.33 5.72
N CYS A 119 0.27 -17.20 4.45
CA CYS A 119 1.66 -17.08 4.04
C CYS A 119 2.32 -15.83 4.63
N GLU A 120 1.72 -14.65 4.47
CA GLU A 120 2.29 -13.39 4.97
C GLU A 120 2.47 -13.42 6.49
N PHE A 121 1.50 -13.98 7.21
CA PHE A 121 1.61 -14.16 8.65
C PHE A 121 2.77 -15.11 9.02
N ALA A 122 2.88 -16.25 8.33
CA ALA A 122 3.93 -17.22 8.59
C ALA A 122 5.34 -16.68 8.30
N ILE A 123 5.52 -15.95 7.19
CA ILE A 123 6.80 -15.33 6.84
C ILE A 123 7.17 -14.24 7.86
N ARG A 124 6.21 -13.40 8.28
CA ARG A 124 6.47 -12.39 9.32
C ARG A 124 6.91 -12.98 10.66
N GLU A 125 6.27 -14.06 11.10
CA GLU A 125 6.65 -14.74 12.35
C GLU A 125 8.03 -15.41 12.23
N LEU A 126 8.39 -15.91 11.04
CA LEU A 126 9.71 -16.45 10.75
C LEU A 126 10.77 -15.34 10.74
N ASP A 127 10.51 -14.22 10.07
CA ASP A 127 11.42 -13.06 10.01
C ASP A 127 11.68 -12.52 11.42
N GLN A 128 10.65 -12.36 12.24
CA GLN A 128 10.81 -11.89 13.62
C GLN A 128 11.69 -12.83 14.46
N LYS A 129 11.63 -14.13 14.22
CA LYS A 129 12.44 -15.10 14.98
C LYS A 129 13.86 -15.25 14.45
N ILE A 130 14.07 -15.06 13.15
CA ILE A 130 15.38 -15.12 12.51
C ILE A 130 16.16 -13.83 12.78
N VAL A 131 15.53 -12.66 12.65
CA VAL A 131 16.14 -11.34 12.92
C VAL A 131 16.36 -11.12 14.42
N ALA A 132 15.51 -11.66 15.31
CA ALA A 132 15.71 -11.53 16.75
C ALA A 132 16.78 -12.49 17.34
N ASN A 133 17.27 -13.48 16.59
CA ASN A 133 18.23 -14.49 17.08
C ASN A 133 19.50 -14.63 16.20
N GLY A 134 19.91 -13.59 15.49
CA GLY A 134 21.35 -13.43 15.33
C GLY A 134 21.88 -12.56 14.21
N THR A 135 23.15 -12.21 14.37
CA THR A 135 23.97 -11.70 13.28
C THR A 135 24.11 -12.78 12.20
N VAL A 136 24.42 -12.39 10.96
CA VAL A 136 24.77 -13.31 9.85
C VAL A 136 25.70 -14.45 10.31
N SER A 137 26.66 -14.12 11.19
CA SER A 137 27.63 -15.06 11.75
C SER A 137 27.02 -16.13 12.68
N GLU A 138 25.91 -15.83 13.38
CA GLU A 138 25.24 -16.80 14.26
C GLU A 138 24.39 -17.79 13.46
N ILE A 139 23.77 -17.32 12.37
CA ILE A 139 23.00 -18.17 11.45
C ILE A 139 23.95 -19.12 10.71
N GLU A 140 25.08 -18.62 10.22
CA GLU A 140 26.13 -19.45 9.61
C GLU A 140 26.61 -20.57 10.54
N ALA A 141 26.83 -20.24 11.82
CA ALA A 141 27.31 -21.20 12.82
C ALA A 141 26.27 -22.29 13.17
N GLU A 142 24.97 -21.99 13.10
CA GLU A 142 23.91 -23.00 13.30
C GLU A 142 23.71 -23.87 12.06
N VAL A 143 23.80 -23.30 10.86
CA VAL A 143 23.68 -24.04 9.60
C VAL A 143 24.82 -25.05 9.44
N GLU A 144 26.04 -24.71 9.89
CA GLU A 144 27.20 -25.61 9.87
C GLU A 144 27.03 -26.85 10.78
N LYS A 145 26.23 -26.74 11.85
CA LYS A 145 25.96 -27.87 12.76
C LYS A 145 25.11 -28.97 12.12
N VAL A 146 24.40 -28.69 11.02
CA VAL A 146 23.57 -29.69 10.33
C VAL A 146 24.41 -30.87 9.84
N CYS A 147 25.60 -30.60 9.31
CA CYS A 147 26.48 -31.64 8.78
C CYS A 147 27.04 -32.57 9.86
N THR A 148 27.17 -32.08 11.10
CA THR A 148 27.60 -32.93 12.24
C THR A 148 26.61 -34.01 12.62
N LYS A 149 25.33 -33.86 12.24
CA LYS A 149 24.26 -34.83 12.48
C LYS A 149 24.20 -35.93 11.43
N LEU A 150 24.98 -35.80 10.34
CA LEU A 150 24.98 -36.74 9.24
C LEU A 150 26.07 -37.83 9.39
N PRO A 151 25.86 -39.00 8.78
CA PRO A 151 26.88 -40.05 8.66
C PRO A 151 28.18 -39.51 8.06
N SER A 152 29.32 -40.05 8.51
CA SER A 152 30.65 -39.65 8.05
C SER A 152 30.85 -39.80 6.54
N THR A 153 30.09 -40.68 5.89
CA THR A 153 30.14 -40.92 4.44
C THR A 153 29.64 -39.75 3.59
N ILE A 154 28.79 -38.88 4.13
CA ILE A 154 28.19 -37.75 3.40
C ILE A 154 28.53 -36.38 4.02
N ARG A 155 29.30 -36.38 5.10
CA ARG A 155 29.62 -35.16 5.85
C ARG A 155 30.41 -34.16 5.03
N ASN A 156 31.43 -34.62 4.29
CA ASN A 156 32.24 -33.75 3.44
C ASN A 156 31.42 -33.12 2.29
N GLU A 157 30.46 -33.87 1.75
CA GLU A 157 29.57 -33.38 0.70
C GLU A 157 28.56 -32.37 1.25
N CYS A 158 28.03 -32.63 2.46
CA CYS A 158 27.23 -31.65 3.20
C CYS A 158 28.01 -30.38 3.49
N ASP A 159 29.22 -30.47 4.05
CA ASP A 159 30.06 -29.31 4.39
C ASP A 159 30.35 -28.47 3.13
N SER A 160 30.56 -29.12 1.98
CA SER A 160 30.77 -28.46 0.69
C SER A 160 29.53 -27.69 0.22
N LEU A 161 28.35 -28.30 0.33
CA LEU A 161 27.09 -27.66 -0.04
C LEU A 161 26.71 -26.52 0.91
N ILE A 162 26.89 -26.73 2.21
CA ILE A 162 26.67 -25.71 3.23
C ILE A 162 27.61 -24.52 3.00
N THR A 163 28.91 -24.75 2.80
CA THR A 163 29.87 -23.66 2.54
C THR A 163 29.52 -22.91 1.24
N LEU A 164 29.05 -23.61 0.21
CA LEU A 164 28.72 -23.01 -1.08
C LEU A 164 27.46 -22.13 -1.02
N TYR A 165 26.40 -22.61 -0.37
CA TYR A 165 25.09 -21.97 -0.45
C TYR A 165 24.75 -21.09 0.76
N THR A 166 25.36 -21.31 1.92
CA THR A 166 25.04 -20.55 3.15
C THR A 166 25.22 -19.03 2.99
N PRO A 167 26.30 -18.51 2.38
CA PRO A 167 26.45 -17.06 2.22
C PRO A 167 25.34 -16.43 1.37
N GLU A 168 24.92 -17.11 0.31
CA GLU A 168 23.84 -16.65 -0.58
C GLU A 168 22.48 -16.73 0.11
N ILE A 169 22.22 -17.82 0.84
CA ILE A 169 20.99 -18.02 1.61
C ILE A 169 20.88 -17.01 2.75
N VAL A 170 21.97 -16.81 3.50
CA VAL A 170 22.00 -15.87 4.63
C VAL A 170 21.93 -14.44 4.13
N ASN A 171 22.57 -14.09 3.02
CA ASN A 171 22.44 -12.76 2.42
C ASN A 171 21.02 -12.51 1.88
N ALA A 172 20.37 -13.52 1.29
CA ALA A 172 18.97 -13.44 0.88
C ALA A 172 18.04 -13.24 2.09
N ILE A 173 18.28 -13.93 3.19
CA ILE A 173 17.52 -13.81 4.45
C ILE A 173 17.77 -12.45 5.13
N ALA A 174 19.02 -11.97 5.14
CA ALA A 174 19.39 -10.69 5.74
C ALA A 174 18.94 -9.47 4.92
N SER A 175 18.53 -9.67 3.66
CA SER A 175 18.07 -8.60 2.78
C SER A 175 16.63 -8.13 3.06
N ASP A 176 16.01 -8.58 4.16
CA ASP A 176 14.66 -8.18 4.60
C ASP A 176 13.64 -8.28 3.45
N ILE A 177 13.57 -9.48 2.86
CA ILE A 177 12.67 -9.72 1.73
C ILE A 177 11.24 -9.63 2.26
N ASP A 178 10.51 -8.61 1.78
CA ASP A 178 9.13 -8.36 2.17
C ASP A 178 8.29 -9.66 2.10
N PRO A 179 7.57 -10.02 3.19
CA PRO A 179 6.68 -11.18 3.23
C PRO A 179 5.72 -11.29 2.03
N ALA A 180 5.24 -10.16 1.51
CA ALA A 180 4.39 -10.12 0.33
C ALA A 180 5.13 -10.57 -0.94
N VAL A 181 6.44 -10.29 -1.05
CA VAL A 181 7.30 -10.76 -2.15
C VAL A 181 7.51 -12.26 -2.07
N VAL A 182 7.83 -12.79 -0.89
CA VAL A 182 7.98 -14.24 -0.68
C VAL A 182 6.69 -14.97 -1.05
N CYS A 183 5.55 -14.48 -0.56
CA CYS A 183 4.25 -15.10 -0.79
C CYS A 183 3.75 -14.95 -2.24
N SER A 184 4.21 -13.93 -2.96
CA SER A 184 4.01 -13.78 -4.40
C SER A 184 4.89 -14.73 -5.21
N LEU A 185 6.15 -14.93 -4.80
CA LEU A 185 7.10 -15.85 -5.45
C LEU A 185 6.62 -17.30 -5.43
N ILE A 186 5.96 -17.71 -4.34
CA ILE A 186 5.35 -19.05 -4.23
C ILE A 186 3.89 -19.08 -4.69
N HIS A 187 3.42 -18.03 -5.36
CA HIS A 187 2.10 -17.92 -5.98
C HIS A 187 0.91 -18.07 -5.03
N LEU A 188 1.11 -17.83 -3.73
CA LEU A 188 0.02 -17.81 -2.75
C LEU A 188 -0.69 -16.45 -2.72
N CYS A 189 0.05 -15.39 -3.05
CA CYS A 189 -0.47 -14.05 -3.29
C CYS A 189 -0.44 -13.69 -4.78
N THR A 190 -1.45 -12.93 -5.24
CA THR A 190 -1.43 -12.35 -6.58
C THR A 190 -0.44 -11.19 -6.60
N ALA A 191 0.53 -11.27 -7.51
CA ALA A 191 1.56 -10.24 -7.67
C ALA A 191 0.99 -9.03 -8.42
N GLU A 192 0.19 -8.21 -7.74
CA GLU A 192 -0.18 -6.91 -8.29
C GLU A 192 0.81 -5.85 -7.81
N LYS A 193 1.95 -5.80 -8.51
CA LYS A 193 2.87 -4.67 -8.57
C LYS A 193 3.60 -4.33 -7.26
N VAL A 194 4.59 -5.16 -6.94
CA VAL A 194 5.78 -4.77 -6.15
C VAL A 194 6.58 -3.74 -6.96
N ILE A 195 6.08 -2.51 -7.05
CA ILE A 195 6.87 -1.34 -7.45
C ILE A 195 6.39 -0.17 -6.59
N ALA A 196 7.05 0.02 -5.44
CA ALA A 196 7.53 1.31 -4.92
C ALA A 196 7.70 1.28 -3.39
N VAL A 197 8.73 0.58 -2.89
CA VAL A 197 9.49 1.08 -1.73
C VAL A 197 10.97 0.75 -1.95
N ALA A 198 11.60 1.52 -2.84
CA ALA A 198 13.04 1.74 -2.84
C ALA A 198 13.33 3.08 -3.54
N GLN A 199 14.15 3.91 -2.89
CA GLN A 199 14.77 5.20 -3.31
C GLN A 199 13.83 6.42 -3.15
N ASP A 200 14.11 7.43 -2.30
CA ASP A 200 15.34 7.93 -1.66
C ASP A 200 15.16 8.21 -0.15
#